data_AF-K3W3J4-F1
#
_entry.id   AF-K3W3J4-F1
#
_cell.length_a   1.000
_cell.length_b   1.000
_cell.length_c   1.000
_cell.angle_alpha   90.00
_cell.angle_beta   90.00
_cell.angle_gamma   90.00
#
_symmetry.space_group_name_H-M   'P 1'
#
loop_
_entity.id
_entity.type
_entity.pdbx_description
1 polymer ?
#
loop_
_entity_poly.entity_id
_entity_poly.type
_entity_poly.pdbx_seq_one_letter_code
_entity_poly.pdbx_strand_id
1 'polypeptide(L)'
;MAVSAPTPEHRTSSDSTLDVERDGINAGSNNPTAATEATPDEAATAPAGSSPLPGAPGAGDPEAGRTRSENILIISALCLALFLAALDTTIITTAVPTIANEFNSSQGYVWIGSAYLLGNASFVPTWGKISDIFGRKPVLLAAAVIFWIGSLLCAVSNSMGMLIAARAIQGIGGGGLIVLPNIAISDLFSIRNRGMYFGILGMVWALASAVGPILGGVFTSQVTWRWCFYINLPISAVAFVILVFFLKLHNPRTPMKEGLMALDWPGSILIIGGTVMWLLGLEFGGVSFPWNSATTICLLVFGILAIGLFLLYEWKVAKFPVLPLRLFSTRNSIASYGVGFTHAFVFMSGSYWLPLYYQGVLGASSLLSGVYLLPYVLSLSFISAGVGIYIKKTGQYKLAIVMGFFVTVIGFGLFIDLEPRANWVKIIIFQIVAGIGIGPNFQAPLIAIQTNVEPRDIGSATSCFSFIRQLGTSISVVVGGVIFNNEMEKQYPKLEEELGPSLASRLSGANAAGSVELVGSLTGEDGRVAKTAFWHSLRTMYIVYTCFAGLSLVISLMIKQVNLSKEHKEHKTGLKSLKRRGDENNEANEGEGVIPGNEKTTDN
;
A
#
# COMPACT_ATOMS: atom_id res chain seq x y z
N MET A 1 5.78 -60.90 18.93
CA MET A 1 5.12 -61.86 18.03
C MET A 1 5.53 -61.53 16.60
N ALA A 2 5.86 -62.53 15.79
CA ALA A 2 6.42 -62.38 14.44
C ALA A 2 5.47 -62.96 13.36
N VAL A 3 5.95 -62.93 12.09
CA VAL A 3 5.46 -63.60 10.85
C VAL A 3 4.34 -62.86 10.08
N SER A 4 4.38 -62.65 8.74
CA SER A 4 5.51 -62.51 7.78
C SER A 4 5.05 -61.84 6.45
N ALA A 5 6.00 -61.64 5.51
CA ALA A 5 5.78 -61.47 4.05
C ALA A 5 6.16 -62.81 3.33
N PRO A 6 6.28 -62.97 1.97
CA PRO A 6 6.25 -62.00 0.85
C PRO A 6 5.54 -62.43 -0.48
N THR A 7 5.86 -61.70 -1.56
CA THR A 7 5.54 -61.72 -3.03
C THR A 7 6.15 -62.96 -3.79
N PRO A 8 6.18 -63.15 -5.18
CA PRO A 8 6.12 -62.17 -6.32
C PRO A 8 5.62 -62.60 -7.76
N GLU A 9 5.74 -61.66 -8.74
CA GLU A 9 6.08 -61.70 -10.21
C GLU A 9 5.47 -62.73 -11.22
N HIS A 10 5.10 -62.38 -12.48
CA HIS A 10 5.91 -61.94 -13.66
C HIS A 10 5.00 -61.32 -14.78
N ARG A 11 5.40 -60.32 -15.62
CA ARG A 11 6.10 -60.35 -16.95
C ARG A 11 5.37 -61.15 -18.07
N THR A 12 5.30 -60.78 -19.37
CA THR A 12 6.12 -59.89 -20.25
C THR A 12 5.44 -59.58 -21.61
N SER A 13 5.83 -58.47 -22.31
CA SER A 13 6.03 -58.25 -23.79
C SER A 13 4.99 -58.73 -24.86
N SER A 14 4.89 -58.25 -26.12
CA SER A 14 5.46 -57.15 -26.92
C SER A 14 4.74 -57.06 -28.30
N ASP A 15 4.92 -55.95 -29.03
CA ASP A 15 4.86 -55.77 -30.51
C ASP A 15 3.68 -56.29 -31.36
N SER A 16 3.08 -55.40 -32.17
CA SER A 16 3.31 -55.35 -33.64
C SER A 16 2.54 -54.23 -34.35
N THR A 17 3.12 -53.72 -35.44
CA THR A 17 2.58 -52.74 -36.41
C THR A 17 1.94 -53.43 -37.63
N LEU A 18 1.11 -52.69 -38.39
CA LEU A 18 0.79 -52.77 -39.86
C LEU A 18 -0.46 -51.84 -40.08
N ASP A 19 -0.45 -50.79 -40.91
CA ASP A 19 -0.54 -50.73 -42.39
C ASP A 19 -1.89 -51.25 -42.96
N VAL A 20 -2.58 -50.73 -44.00
CA VAL A 20 -2.64 -49.51 -44.85
C VAL A 20 -3.70 -49.83 -45.96
N GLU A 21 -4.40 -48.84 -46.55
CA GLU A 21 -5.28 -48.96 -47.77
C GLU A 21 -6.57 -49.85 -47.68
N ARG A 22 -7.64 -49.75 -48.51
CA ARG A 22 -7.97 -48.94 -49.71
C ARG A 22 -9.50 -48.85 -50.03
N ASP A 23 -9.88 -47.81 -50.78
CA ASP A 23 -10.92 -47.66 -51.84
C ASP A 23 -12.40 -48.14 -51.73
N GLY A 24 -13.30 -47.32 -52.32
CA GLY A 24 -14.69 -47.66 -52.70
C GLY A 24 -15.49 -46.47 -53.29
N ILE A 25 -15.65 -46.41 -54.62
CA ILE A 25 -16.33 -45.31 -55.38
C ILE A 25 -17.51 -45.83 -56.23
N ASN A 26 -18.59 -45.02 -56.35
CA ASN A 26 -19.64 -44.89 -57.40
C ASN A 26 -21.05 -44.77 -56.77
N ALA A 27 -22.06 -44.03 -57.26
CA ALA A 27 -22.22 -42.99 -58.32
C ALA A 27 -23.60 -42.29 -58.05
N GLY A 28 -24.05 -41.18 -58.65
CA GLY A 28 -23.49 -40.25 -59.66
C GLY A 28 -24.56 -39.79 -60.67
N SER A 29 -25.02 -38.52 -60.65
CA SER A 29 -26.03 -38.00 -61.60
C SER A 29 -25.85 -36.52 -62.00
N ASN A 30 -25.83 -36.31 -63.32
CA ASN A 30 -25.91 -35.11 -64.17
C ASN A 30 -26.16 -33.69 -63.58
N ASN A 31 -25.35 -32.77 -64.12
CA ASN A 31 -25.49 -31.30 -64.18
C ASN A 31 -26.63 -30.87 -65.16
N PRO A 32 -27.08 -29.59 -65.29
CA PRO A 32 -26.20 -28.41 -65.52
C PRO A 32 -26.65 -27.02 -64.99
N THR A 33 -25.70 -26.08 -64.81
CA THR A 33 -25.67 -24.81 -65.59
C THR A 33 -24.42 -23.93 -65.33
N ALA A 34 -24.05 -23.20 -66.39
CA ALA A 34 -23.27 -21.93 -66.43
C ALA A 34 -21.86 -21.88 -65.82
N ALA A 35 -20.86 -21.95 -66.69
CA ALA A 35 -19.49 -21.52 -66.44
C ALA A 35 -19.26 -20.07 -66.89
N THR A 36 -18.19 -19.44 -66.40
CA THR A 36 -17.47 -18.40 -67.16
C THR A 36 -15.98 -18.60 -66.93
N GLU A 37 -15.23 -18.79 -68.02
CA GLU A 37 -13.81 -19.15 -68.00
C GLU A 37 -12.91 -17.91 -67.85
N ALA A 38 -11.63 -18.16 -67.54
CA ALA A 38 -10.57 -17.16 -67.51
C ALA A 38 -9.52 -17.46 -68.60
N THR A 39 -8.83 -16.43 -69.11
CA THR A 39 -7.48 -16.36 -69.74
C THR A 39 -7.43 -15.14 -70.71
N PRO A 40 -6.26 -14.68 -71.20
CA PRO A 40 -5.09 -14.24 -70.42
C PRO A 40 -4.50 -12.89 -70.94
N ASP A 41 -3.44 -12.40 -70.25
CA ASP A 41 -2.43 -11.40 -70.67
C ASP A 41 -2.82 -10.09 -71.38
N GLU A 42 -2.52 -8.96 -70.71
CA GLU A 42 -1.62 -7.95 -71.32
C GLU A 42 -0.83 -7.18 -70.23
N ALA A 43 0.42 -6.82 -70.53
CA ALA A 43 1.37 -6.29 -69.55
C ALA A 43 1.41 -4.76 -69.51
N ALA A 44 1.38 -4.17 -68.31
CA ALA A 44 1.76 -2.78 -68.08
C ALA A 44 2.57 -2.62 -66.78
N THR A 45 3.76 -2.01 -66.92
CA THR A 45 4.77 -1.84 -65.86
C THR A 45 4.32 -0.93 -64.71
N ALA A 46 4.52 -1.39 -63.47
CA ALA A 46 4.52 -0.55 -62.27
C ALA A 46 5.96 -0.43 -61.70
N PRO A 47 6.37 0.75 -61.18
CA PRO A 47 7.78 1.00 -60.86
C PRO A 47 8.22 0.32 -59.55
N ALA A 48 9.38 -0.33 -59.60
CA ALA A 48 10.10 -0.77 -58.39
C ALA A 48 10.67 0.45 -57.65
N GLY A 49 10.28 0.67 -56.39
CA GLY A 49 10.81 1.82 -55.64
C GLY A 49 10.07 2.26 -54.39
N SER A 50 9.51 1.35 -53.57
CA SER A 50 9.04 1.69 -52.23
C SER A 50 9.79 0.87 -51.18
N SER A 51 10.89 1.43 -50.66
CA SER A 51 11.54 0.93 -49.45
C SER A 51 10.52 0.80 -48.33
N PRO A 52 10.54 -0.26 -47.50
CA PRO A 52 9.69 -0.32 -46.32
C PRO A 52 9.97 0.91 -45.45
N LEU A 53 8.92 1.67 -45.13
CA LEU A 53 9.01 2.71 -44.11
C LEU A 53 9.62 2.07 -42.84
N PRO A 54 10.62 2.69 -42.20
CA PRO A 54 11.22 2.12 -40.99
C PRO A 54 10.12 1.92 -39.96
N GLY A 55 9.86 0.66 -39.62
CA GLY A 55 8.78 0.32 -38.71
C GLY A 55 8.94 1.10 -37.40
N ALA A 56 7.84 1.64 -36.88
CA ALA A 56 7.82 2.23 -35.55
C ALA A 56 8.50 1.25 -34.58
N PRO A 57 9.46 1.70 -33.76
CA PRO A 57 10.32 0.80 -33.00
C PRO A 57 9.45 -0.11 -32.14
N GLY A 58 9.49 -1.41 -32.45
CA GLY A 58 8.75 -2.42 -31.72
C GLY A 58 9.06 -2.30 -30.24
N ALA A 59 8.03 -2.32 -29.40
CA ALA A 59 8.17 -2.20 -27.96
C ALA A 59 8.92 -3.43 -27.43
N GLY A 60 10.26 -3.31 -27.35
CA GLY A 60 11.11 -4.32 -26.74
C GLY A 60 10.70 -4.56 -25.29
N ASP A 61 10.93 -5.77 -24.80
CA ASP A 61 10.76 -6.07 -23.38
C ASP A 61 11.60 -5.08 -22.56
N PRO A 62 11.01 -4.30 -21.62
CA PRO A 62 11.76 -3.34 -20.79
C PRO A 62 12.87 -3.98 -19.95
N GLU A 63 12.86 -5.32 -19.81
CA GLU A 63 13.91 -6.10 -19.15
C GLU A 63 15.08 -6.45 -20.09
N ALA A 64 14.91 -6.41 -21.42
CA ALA A 64 15.89 -6.90 -22.40
C ALA A 64 17.24 -6.15 -22.40
N GLY A 65 17.30 -4.94 -21.86
CA GLY A 65 18.52 -4.13 -21.72
C GLY A 65 19.23 -4.25 -20.38
N ARG A 66 18.77 -5.11 -19.45
CA ARG A 66 19.33 -5.23 -18.09
C ARG A 66 19.74 -6.66 -17.75
N THR A 67 20.86 -6.81 -17.07
CA THR A 67 21.27 -8.11 -16.54
C THR A 67 20.38 -8.54 -15.37
N ARG A 68 20.26 -9.86 -15.15
CA ARG A 68 19.49 -10.41 -14.02
C ARG A 68 20.00 -9.90 -12.67
N SER A 69 21.31 -9.70 -12.54
CA SER A 69 21.98 -9.13 -11.37
C SER A 69 21.63 -7.65 -11.16
N GLU A 70 21.63 -6.82 -12.20
CA GLU A 70 21.16 -5.42 -12.11
C GLU A 70 19.69 -5.35 -11.64
N ASN A 71 18.81 -6.18 -12.20
CA ASN A 71 17.40 -6.22 -11.79
C ASN A 71 17.24 -6.62 -10.31
N ILE A 72 18.01 -7.59 -9.83
CA ILE A 72 18.03 -7.97 -8.41
C ILE A 72 18.55 -6.82 -7.53
N LEU A 73 19.65 -6.15 -7.91
CA LEU A 73 20.19 -5.02 -7.15
C LEU A 73 19.21 -3.84 -7.07
N ILE A 74 18.57 -3.49 -8.18
CA ILE A 74 17.54 -2.44 -8.23
C ILE A 74 16.37 -2.79 -7.32
N ILE A 75 15.80 -3.99 -7.44
CA ILE A 75 14.68 -4.42 -6.60
C ILE A 75 15.07 -4.46 -5.13
N SER A 76 16.24 -5.01 -4.78
CA SER A 76 16.74 -5.02 -3.40
C SER A 76 16.88 -3.61 -2.82
N ALA A 77 17.35 -2.62 -3.60
CA ALA A 77 17.46 -1.24 -3.13
C ALA A 77 16.09 -0.55 -2.97
N LEU A 78 15.15 -0.82 -3.87
CA LEU A 78 13.75 -0.35 -3.75
C LEU A 78 13.04 -0.99 -2.54
N CYS A 79 13.27 -2.29 -2.30
CA CYS A 79 12.83 -3.00 -1.10
C CYS A 79 13.45 -2.41 0.16
N LEU A 80 14.74 -2.08 0.15
CA LEU A 80 15.44 -1.54 1.32
C LEU A 80 14.97 -0.12 1.66
N ALA A 81 14.72 0.72 0.66
CA ALA A 81 14.09 2.02 0.82
C ALA A 81 12.69 1.92 1.44
N LEU A 82 11.86 1.01 0.93
CA LEU A 82 10.52 0.77 1.47
C LEU A 82 10.57 0.17 2.89
N PHE A 83 11.49 -0.77 3.14
CA PHE A 83 11.68 -1.43 4.43
C PHE A 83 11.91 -0.41 5.53
N LEU A 84 12.80 0.55 5.31
CA LEU A 84 13.10 1.58 6.30
C LEU A 84 11.89 2.47 6.62
N ALA A 85 11.16 2.95 5.60
CA ALA A 85 9.97 3.76 5.82
C ALA A 85 8.83 2.98 6.51
N ALA A 86 8.69 1.69 6.22
CA ALA A 86 7.76 0.83 6.94
C ALA A 86 8.23 0.53 8.37
N LEU A 87 9.53 0.29 8.59
CA LEU A 87 10.13 -0.01 9.89
C LEU A 87 9.97 1.18 10.85
N ASP A 88 10.19 2.41 10.39
CA ASP A 88 10.01 3.64 11.17
C ASP A 88 8.57 3.89 11.65
N THR A 89 7.59 3.20 11.05
CA THR A 89 6.20 3.24 11.49
C THR A 89 5.98 2.35 12.71
N THR A 90 6.73 1.25 12.86
CA THR A 90 6.47 0.20 13.84
C THR A 90 7.52 0.09 14.94
N ILE A 91 8.80 0.37 14.64
CA ILE A 91 9.94 0.31 15.58
C ILE A 91 9.79 1.25 16.78
N ILE A 92 9.12 2.38 16.57
CA ILE A 92 9.01 3.44 17.56
C ILE A 92 8.00 3.10 18.67
N THR A 93 7.02 2.21 18.39
CA THR A 93 5.90 1.90 19.29
C THR A 93 6.35 1.37 20.65
N THR A 94 7.42 0.58 20.68
CA THR A 94 8.02 0.02 21.90
C THR A 94 9.00 0.97 22.61
N ALA A 95 9.43 2.04 21.95
CA ALA A 95 10.39 3.02 22.49
C ALA A 95 9.71 4.28 23.06
N VAL A 96 8.48 4.57 22.62
CA VAL A 96 7.68 5.73 23.04
C VAL A 96 7.62 5.94 24.56
N PRO A 97 7.36 4.93 25.43
CA PRO A 97 7.28 5.15 26.87
C PRO A 97 8.61 5.64 27.46
N THR A 98 9.72 5.02 27.06
CA THR A 98 11.07 5.40 27.51
C THR A 98 11.44 6.81 27.06
N ILE A 99 11.10 7.20 25.83
CA ILE A 99 11.35 8.55 25.30
C ILE A 99 10.51 9.61 26.03
N ALA A 100 9.22 9.32 26.26
CA ALA A 100 8.32 10.21 26.98
C ALA A 100 8.79 10.43 28.43
N ASN A 101 9.33 9.38 29.07
CA ASN A 101 9.91 9.46 30.41
C ASN A 101 11.25 10.24 30.43
N GLU A 102 12.18 9.99 29.48
CA GLU A 102 13.47 10.71 29.40
C GLU A 102 13.26 12.23 29.25
N PHE A 103 12.31 12.65 28.41
CA PHE A 103 11.99 14.06 28.20
C PHE A 103 10.89 14.61 29.13
N ASN A 104 10.43 13.82 30.13
CA ASN A 104 9.37 14.18 31.07
C ASN A 104 8.13 14.81 30.39
N SER A 105 7.69 14.23 29.27
CA SER A 105 6.68 14.82 28.39
C SER A 105 5.64 13.79 27.94
N SER A 106 4.43 13.90 28.49
CA SER A 106 3.27 13.10 28.10
C SER A 106 2.87 13.26 26.63
N GLN A 107 3.26 14.35 25.98
CA GLN A 107 3.06 14.57 24.54
C GLN A 107 3.75 13.50 23.68
N GLY A 108 4.80 12.85 24.19
CA GLY A 108 5.54 11.81 23.48
C GLY A 108 4.70 10.60 23.08
N TYR A 109 3.71 10.23 23.91
CA TYR A 109 2.82 9.09 23.68
C TYR A 109 1.96 9.22 22.42
N VAL A 110 1.67 10.45 22.01
CA VAL A 110 0.84 10.78 20.84
C VAL A 110 1.75 11.19 19.68
N TRP A 111 2.59 12.20 19.88
CA TRP A 111 3.19 12.94 18.78
C TRP A 111 4.38 12.25 18.09
N ILE A 112 5.12 11.37 18.76
CA ILE A 112 6.32 10.74 18.16
C ILE A 112 5.93 9.83 16.99
N GLY A 113 4.84 9.08 17.13
CA GLY A 113 4.26 8.28 16.04
C GLY A 113 3.56 9.17 15.01
N SER A 114 2.65 10.03 15.48
CA SER A 114 1.72 10.74 14.61
C SER A 114 2.38 11.83 13.77
N ALA A 115 3.42 12.53 14.25
CA ALA A 115 4.15 13.50 13.43
C ALA A 115 4.78 12.87 12.17
N TYR A 116 5.29 11.64 12.29
CA TYR A 116 5.80 10.88 11.14
C TYR A 116 4.66 10.49 10.20
N LEU A 117 3.54 9.95 10.72
CA LEU A 117 2.39 9.56 9.91
C LEU A 117 1.76 10.75 9.16
N LEU A 118 1.61 11.91 9.83
CA LEU A 118 1.11 13.14 9.22
C LEU A 118 2.03 13.63 8.09
N GLY A 119 3.34 13.71 8.33
CA GLY A 119 4.32 14.11 7.31
C GLY A 119 4.36 13.14 6.13
N ASN A 120 4.24 11.83 6.41
CA ASN A 120 4.23 10.76 5.42
C ASN A 120 2.96 10.81 4.55
N ALA A 121 1.77 10.76 5.15
CA ALA A 121 0.51 10.77 4.42
C ALA A 121 0.33 12.03 3.57
N SER A 122 0.65 13.21 4.12
CA SER A 122 0.36 14.49 3.47
C SER A 122 1.23 14.75 2.22
N PHE A 123 2.48 14.29 2.20
CA PHE A 123 3.42 14.57 1.10
C PHE A 123 3.45 13.51 -0.02
N VAL A 124 2.79 12.36 0.14
CA VAL A 124 2.75 11.29 -0.88
C VAL A 124 2.27 11.77 -2.27
N PRO A 125 1.18 12.55 -2.42
CA PRO A 125 0.75 13.08 -3.71
C PRO A 125 1.82 13.97 -4.35
N THR A 126 2.42 14.85 -3.54
CA THR A 126 3.47 15.80 -3.94
C THR A 126 4.72 15.08 -4.44
N TRP A 127 5.16 14.00 -3.78
CA TRP A 127 6.26 13.16 -4.26
C TRP A 127 5.99 12.53 -5.63
N GLY A 128 4.78 12.00 -5.82
CA GLY A 128 4.30 11.52 -7.11
C GLY A 128 4.48 12.57 -8.20
N LYS A 129 3.94 13.77 -7.96
CA LYS A 129 3.97 14.88 -8.89
C LYS A 129 5.37 15.40 -9.22
N ILE A 130 6.21 15.61 -8.20
CA ILE A 130 7.60 16.03 -8.36
C ILE A 130 8.36 14.98 -9.21
N SER A 131 8.08 13.69 -9.02
CA SER A 131 8.72 12.62 -9.81
C SER A 131 8.24 12.52 -11.27
N ASP A 132 7.04 13.00 -11.61
CA ASP A 132 6.60 13.15 -13.01
C ASP A 132 7.37 14.28 -13.71
N ILE A 133 7.72 15.36 -13.00
CA ILE A 133 8.40 16.56 -13.53
C ILE A 133 9.92 16.34 -13.65
N PHE A 134 10.58 15.93 -12.55
CA PHE A 134 12.05 15.82 -12.47
C PHE A 134 12.57 14.41 -12.78
N GLY A 135 11.68 13.45 -13.00
CA GLY A 135 12.00 12.03 -13.20
C GLY A 135 12.12 11.27 -11.88
N ARG A 136 11.99 9.94 -11.94
CA ARG A 136 11.88 9.09 -10.73
C ARG A 136 13.16 9.06 -9.89
N LYS A 137 14.32 8.88 -10.54
CA LYS A 137 15.61 8.67 -9.83
C LYS A 137 16.03 9.86 -8.96
N PRO A 138 16.12 11.11 -9.47
CA PRO A 138 16.55 12.25 -8.64
C PRO A 138 15.62 12.45 -7.43
N VAL A 139 14.32 12.22 -7.62
CA VAL A 139 13.28 12.44 -6.61
C VAL A 139 13.28 11.35 -5.55
N LEU A 140 13.52 10.08 -5.93
CA LEU A 140 13.74 8.99 -4.97
C LEU A 140 15.00 9.20 -4.13
N LEU A 141 16.08 9.70 -4.74
CA LEU A 141 17.31 10.05 -4.02
C LEU A 141 17.09 11.24 -3.07
N ALA A 142 16.31 12.26 -3.47
CA ALA A 142 15.93 13.37 -2.61
C ALA A 142 15.08 12.91 -1.40
N ALA A 143 14.09 12.04 -1.62
CA ALA A 143 13.29 11.46 -0.55
C ALA A 143 14.16 10.66 0.45
N ALA A 144 15.12 9.88 -0.06
CA ALA A 144 16.08 9.16 0.77
C ALA A 144 16.96 10.09 1.61
N VAL A 145 17.45 11.21 1.06
CA VAL A 145 18.24 12.21 1.81
C VAL A 145 17.41 12.91 2.88
N ILE A 146 16.17 13.31 2.59
CA ILE A 146 15.27 13.93 3.58
C ILE A 146 14.98 12.96 4.72
N PHE A 147 14.71 11.69 4.41
CA PHE A 147 14.52 10.63 5.39
C PHE A 147 15.79 10.37 6.24
N TRP A 148 16.98 10.43 5.61
CA TRP A 148 18.27 10.27 6.30
C TRP A 148 18.52 11.40 7.31
N ILE A 149 18.32 12.65 6.88
CA ILE A 149 18.44 13.84 7.74
C ILE A 149 17.41 13.78 8.86
N GLY A 150 16.15 13.43 8.57
CA GLY A 150 15.11 13.24 9.59
C GLY A 150 15.47 12.18 10.63
N SER A 151 16.00 11.02 10.19
CA SER A 151 16.48 9.96 11.08
C SER A 151 17.63 10.45 11.97
N LEU A 152 18.61 11.16 11.40
CA LEU A 152 19.73 11.71 12.16
C LEU A 152 19.25 12.72 13.21
N LEU A 153 18.37 13.65 12.83
CA LEU A 153 17.77 14.63 13.73
C LEU A 153 16.95 14.00 14.86
N CYS A 154 16.27 12.87 14.61
CA CYS A 154 15.60 12.10 15.66
C CYS A 154 16.62 11.48 16.62
N ALA A 155 17.70 10.88 16.10
CA ALA A 155 18.73 10.21 16.89
C ALA A 155 19.53 11.17 17.80
N VAL A 156 19.77 12.41 17.36
CA VAL A 156 20.47 13.47 18.12
C VAL A 156 19.53 14.43 18.85
N SER A 157 18.24 14.07 18.99
CA SER A 157 17.27 14.96 19.62
C SER A 157 17.49 15.07 21.14
N ASN A 158 17.37 16.31 21.63
CA ASN A 158 17.63 16.71 23.03
C ASN A 158 16.38 17.24 23.74
N SER A 159 15.24 17.28 23.05
CA SER A 159 13.95 17.69 23.60
C SER A 159 12.80 17.07 22.80
N MET A 160 11.63 16.92 23.44
CA MET A 160 10.44 16.37 22.79
C MET A 160 10.04 17.17 21.55
N GLY A 161 10.07 18.51 21.60
CA GLY A 161 9.75 19.36 20.45
C GLY A 161 10.71 19.18 19.27
N MET A 162 12.01 18.99 19.54
CA MET A 162 13.01 18.68 18.51
C MET A 162 12.74 17.31 17.87
N LEU A 163 12.42 16.29 18.68
CA LEU A 163 12.08 14.95 18.18
C LEU A 163 10.80 14.96 17.32
N ILE A 164 9.75 15.66 17.74
CA ILE A 164 8.50 15.78 16.99
C ILE A 164 8.74 16.45 15.63
N ALA A 165 9.48 17.56 15.60
CA ALA A 165 9.85 18.23 14.35
C ALA A 165 10.71 17.33 13.44
N ALA A 166 11.68 16.60 14.01
CA ALA A 166 12.50 15.64 13.28
C ALA A 166 11.67 14.48 12.70
N ARG A 167 10.69 13.95 13.45
CA ARG A 167 9.76 12.92 12.99
C ARG A 167 8.88 13.41 11.84
N ALA A 168 8.44 14.67 11.86
CA ALA A 168 7.73 15.26 10.72
C ALA A 168 8.61 15.31 9.45
N ILE A 169 9.86 15.77 9.56
CA ILE A 169 10.83 15.78 8.45
C ILE A 169 11.10 14.36 7.93
N GLN A 170 11.33 13.41 8.83
CA GLN A 170 11.53 12.00 8.51
C GLN A 170 10.29 11.41 7.82
N GLY A 171 9.08 11.78 8.27
CA GLY A 171 7.81 11.42 7.67
C GLY A 171 7.68 11.89 6.22
N ILE A 172 8.02 13.15 5.95
CA ILE A 172 8.05 13.71 4.58
C ILE A 172 8.92 12.82 3.67
N GLY A 173 10.15 12.50 4.08
CA GLY A 173 11.02 11.59 3.31
C GLY A 173 10.43 10.18 3.18
N GLY A 174 9.86 9.64 4.27
CA GLY A 174 9.25 8.32 4.34
C GLY A 174 8.07 8.14 3.39
N GLY A 175 7.22 9.16 3.21
CA GLY A 175 6.14 9.13 2.22
C GLY A 175 6.66 8.95 0.80
N GLY A 176 7.77 9.63 0.47
CA GLY A 176 8.49 9.45 -0.78
C GLY A 176 9.06 8.03 -0.94
N LEU A 177 9.69 7.49 0.11
CA LEU A 177 10.23 6.13 0.12
C LEU A 177 9.15 5.03 0.09
N ILE A 178 7.89 5.34 0.42
CA ILE A 178 6.76 4.41 0.22
C ILE A 178 6.24 4.47 -1.21
N VAL A 179 5.99 5.67 -1.75
CA VAL A 179 5.33 5.82 -3.06
C VAL A 179 6.26 5.59 -4.24
N LEU A 180 7.48 6.13 -4.19
CA LEU A 180 8.40 6.17 -5.33
C LEU A 180 8.91 4.78 -5.75
N PRO A 181 9.14 3.79 -4.85
CA PRO A 181 9.41 2.41 -5.27
C PRO A 181 8.28 1.76 -6.04
N ASN A 182 7.02 2.00 -5.67
CA ASN A 182 5.87 1.45 -6.38
C ASN A 182 5.77 2.06 -7.80
N ILE A 183 6.00 3.37 -7.94
CA ILE A 183 6.08 4.04 -9.24
C ILE A 183 7.28 3.53 -10.05
N ALA A 184 8.46 3.40 -9.45
CA ALA A 184 9.66 2.92 -10.14
C ALA A 184 9.48 1.50 -10.69
N ILE A 185 8.91 0.56 -9.92
CA ILE A 185 8.54 -0.78 -10.42
C ILE A 185 7.56 -0.70 -11.60
N SER A 186 6.66 0.29 -11.59
CA SER A 186 5.69 0.48 -12.65
C SER A 186 6.34 0.93 -13.97
N ASP A 187 7.31 1.85 -13.89
CA ASP A 187 8.08 2.32 -15.05
C ASP A 187 9.11 1.28 -15.52
N LEU A 188 9.64 0.44 -14.61
CA LEU A 188 10.69 -0.55 -14.90
C LEU A 188 10.20 -1.86 -15.54
N PHE A 189 8.96 -2.29 -15.25
CA PHE A 189 8.48 -3.64 -15.57
C PHE A 189 7.10 -3.67 -16.26
N SER A 190 6.87 -4.71 -17.07
CA SER A 190 5.57 -4.98 -17.70
C SER A 190 4.49 -5.29 -16.66
N ILE A 191 3.22 -4.95 -16.93
CA ILE A 191 2.09 -5.11 -15.97
C ILE A 191 2.01 -6.54 -15.41
N ARG A 192 2.28 -7.55 -16.25
CA ARG A 192 2.28 -8.97 -15.83
C ARG A 192 3.43 -9.33 -14.90
N ASN A 193 4.62 -8.73 -15.07
CA ASN A 193 5.76 -8.96 -14.20
C ASN A 193 5.70 -8.14 -12.91
N ARG A 194 5.05 -6.95 -12.92
CA ARG A 194 4.83 -6.12 -11.72
C ARG A 194 4.21 -6.89 -10.56
N GLY A 195 3.30 -7.83 -10.82
CA GLY A 195 2.67 -8.66 -9.77
C GLY A 195 3.67 -9.38 -8.86
N MET A 196 4.75 -9.91 -9.43
CA MET A 196 5.82 -10.57 -8.68
C MET A 196 6.61 -9.57 -7.82
N TYR A 197 7.03 -8.45 -8.41
CA TYR A 197 7.82 -7.43 -7.71
C TYR A 197 7.04 -6.69 -6.62
N PHE A 198 5.77 -6.40 -6.88
CA PHE A 198 4.85 -5.89 -5.87
C PHE A 198 4.63 -6.91 -4.75
N GLY A 199 4.47 -8.21 -5.04
CA GLY A 199 4.41 -9.26 -4.01
C GLY A 199 5.64 -9.26 -3.08
N ILE A 200 6.83 -8.94 -3.63
CA ILE A 200 8.05 -8.73 -2.83
C ILE A 200 7.95 -7.47 -1.96
N LEU A 201 7.44 -6.33 -2.48
CA LEU A 201 7.18 -5.15 -1.65
C LEU A 201 6.14 -5.43 -0.54
N GLY A 202 5.18 -6.33 -0.77
CA GLY A 202 4.25 -6.81 0.26
C GLY A 202 4.94 -7.60 1.37
N MET A 203 5.89 -8.49 1.03
CA MET A 203 6.76 -9.15 2.01
C MET A 203 7.60 -8.16 2.82
N VAL A 204 8.08 -7.08 2.20
CA VAL A 204 8.86 -6.04 2.90
C VAL A 204 8.01 -5.33 3.96
N TRP A 205 6.79 -4.93 3.62
CA TRP A 205 5.83 -4.36 4.58
C TRP A 205 5.54 -5.29 5.74
N ALA A 206 5.29 -6.57 5.42
CA ALA A 206 5.07 -7.60 6.42
C ALA A 206 6.25 -7.69 7.38
N LEU A 207 7.46 -7.93 6.85
CA LEU A 207 8.69 -8.10 7.62
C LEU A 207 8.98 -6.90 8.52
N ALA A 208 8.85 -5.68 7.99
CA ALA A 208 9.01 -4.44 8.76
C ALA A 208 8.04 -4.35 9.95
N SER A 209 6.81 -4.89 9.82
CA SER A 209 5.83 -4.84 10.91
C SER A 209 6.12 -5.80 12.07
N ALA A 210 6.80 -6.94 11.85
CA ALA A 210 7.30 -7.77 12.97
C ALA A 210 8.67 -7.33 13.48
N VAL A 211 9.59 -6.99 12.57
CA VAL A 211 10.97 -6.63 12.92
C VAL A 211 11.02 -5.31 13.70
N GLY A 212 10.10 -4.38 13.43
CA GLY A 212 9.99 -3.10 14.15
C GLY A 212 9.91 -3.27 15.67
N PRO A 213 8.82 -3.79 16.25
CA PRO A 213 8.69 -3.93 17.69
C PRO A 213 9.81 -4.77 18.35
N ILE A 214 10.33 -5.78 17.64
CA ILE A 214 11.46 -6.60 18.10
C ILE A 214 12.73 -5.73 18.26
N LEU A 215 13.15 -5.04 17.19
CA LEU A 215 14.35 -4.20 17.22
C LEU A 215 14.17 -2.99 18.16
N GLY A 216 12.99 -2.36 18.14
CA GLY A 216 12.67 -1.24 19.02
C GLY A 216 12.75 -1.63 20.49
N GLY A 217 12.21 -2.79 20.86
CA GLY A 217 12.30 -3.34 22.21
C GLY A 217 13.74 -3.67 22.61
N VAL A 218 14.55 -4.29 21.73
CA VAL A 218 15.96 -4.59 21.98
C VAL A 218 16.79 -3.32 22.16
N PHE A 219 16.68 -2.34 21.25
CA PHE A 219 17.44 -1.09 21.34
C PHE A 219 17.07 -0.27 22.57
N THR A 220 15.78 -0.23 22.92
CA THR A 220 15.30 0.53 24.09
C THR A 220 15.72 -0.11 25.41
N SER A 221 15.73 -1.45 25.50
CA SER A 221 16.06 -2.16 26.75
C SER A 221 17.55 -2.42 26.96
N GLN A 222 18.34 -2.61 25.89
CA GLN A 222 19.75 -3.05 25.99
C GLN A 222 20.78 -1.96 25.64
N VAL A 223 20.39 -0.86 24.99
CA VAL A 223 21.34 0.15 24.50
C VAL A 223 20.84 1.59 24.73
N THR A 224 20.05 2.13 23.81
CA THR A 224 19.33 3.40 23.92
C THR A 224 18.31 3.47 22.79
N TRP A 225 17.13 4.06 23.04
CA TRP A 225 16.10 4.27 22.04
C TRP A 225 16.60 5.00 20.79
N ARG A 226 17.68 5.81 20.89
CA ARG A 226 18.30 6.53 19.77
C ARG A 226 18.76 5.57 18.65
N TRP A 227 19.06 4.30 18.96
CA TRP A 227 19.38 3.29 17.95
C TRP A 227 18.23 2.91 17.03
N CYS A 228 16.97 3.13 17.44
CA CYS A 228 15.80 3.00 16.56
C CYS A 228 15.87 3.95 15.35
N PHE A 229 16.63 5.05 15.48
CA PHE A 229 16.87 6.01 14.40
C PHE A 229 18.26 5.85 13.76
N TYR A 230 19.30 5.54 14.55
CA TYR A 230 20.64 5.31 13.99
C TYR A 230 20.71 4.10 13.04
N ILE A 231 19.92 3.04 13.27
CA ILE A 231 19.86 1.87 12.36
C ILE A 231 19.49 2.26 10.92
N ASN A 232 18.67 3.30 10.75
CA ASN A 232 18.24 3.74 9.44
C ASN A 232 19.41 4.29 8.63
N LEU A 233 20.38 4.96 9.28
CA LEU A 233 21.45 5.69 8.60
C LEU A 233 22.37 4.82 7.73
N PRO A 234 22.98 3.72 8.20
CA PRO A 234 23.82 2.87 7.36
C PRO A 234 23.00 2.14 6.29
N ILE A 235 21.78 1.71 6.63
CA ILE A 235 20.93 0.94 5.71
C ILE A 235 20.46 1.82 4.55
N SER A 236 20.02 3.05 4.80
CA SER A 236 19.65 3.99 3.74
C SER A 236 20.85 4.48 2.95
N ALA A 237 22.04 4.59 3.56
CA ALA A 237 23.27 4.89 2.82
C ALA A 237 23.58 3.78 1.80
N VAL A 238 23.46 2.50 2.19
CA VAL A 238 23.57 1.36 1.26
C VAL A 238 22.50 1.41 0.17
N ALA A 239 21.23 1.63 0.53
CA ALA A 239 20.15 1.78 -0.44
C ALA A 239 20.43 2.93 -1.43
N PHE A 240 20.82 4.10 -0.93
CA PHE A 240 21.14 5.29 -1.71
C PHE A 240 22.29 5.04 -2.68
N VAL A 241 23.39 4.43 -2.24
CA VAL A 241 24.53 4.06 -3.10
C VAL A 241 24.09 3.13 -4.23
N ILE A 242 23.32 2.08 -3.93
CA ILE A 242 22.83 1.17 -4.98
C ILE A 242 21.90 1.90 -5.96
N LEU A 243 21.01 2.77 -5.48
CA LEU A 243 20.14 3.58 -6.34
C LEU A 243 20.93 4.59 -7.20
N VAL A 244 22.00 5.19 -6.68
CA VAL A 244 22.88 6.10 -7.44
C VAL A 244 23.55 5.37 -8.59
N PHE A 245 24.12 4.18 -8.38
CA PHE A 245 24.90 3.49 -9.43
C PHE A 245 24.05 2.58 -10.34
N PHE A 246 23.08 1.84 -9.81
CA PHE A 246 22.38 0.79 -10.56
C PHE A 246 20.99 1.20 -11.06
N LEU A 247 20.30 2.17 -10.44
CA LEU A 247 18.99 2.60 -10.93
C LEU A 247 19.15 3.37 -12.25
N LYS A 248 18.85 2.73 -13.38
CA LYS A 248 18.83 3.32 -14.72
C LYS A 248 17.38 3.51 -15.17
N LEU A 249 16.82 4.71 -14.94
CA LEU A 249 15.55 5.18 -15.51
C LEU A 249 15.79 6.41 -16.38
N HIS A 250 14.84 6.69 -17.28
CA HIS A 250 14.78 7.94 -18.04
C HIS A 250 14.90 9.16 -17.11
N ASN A 251 15.86 10.03 -17.40
CA ASN A 251 16.01 11.31 -16.73
C ASN A 251 15.63 12.42 -17.73
N PRO A 252 14.52 13.14 -17.52
CA PRO A 252 14.06 14.17 -18.45
C PRO A 252 14.96 15.42 -18.47
N ARG A 253 15.91 15.56 -17.53
CA ARG A 253 16.81 16.72 -17.38
C ARG A 253 16.06 18.06 -17.39
N THR A 254 14.87 18.08 -16.79
CA THR A 254 14.02 19.28 -16.71
C THR A 254 14.75 20.37 -15.90
N PRO A 255 14.93 21.60 -16.44
CA PRO A 255 15.58 22.68 -15.72
C PRO A 255 14.86 23.01 -14.41
N MET A 256 15.61 23.26 -13.34
CA MET A 256 15.06 23.46 -11.98
C MET A 256 13.97 24.55 -11.94
N LYS A 257 14.23 25.70 -12.57
CA LYS A 257 13.27 26.82 -12.67
C LYS A 257 11.97 26.44 -13.37
N GLU A 258 12.07 25.76 -14.53
CA GLU A 258 10.89 25.34 -15.30
C GLU A 258 10.08 24.27 -14.57
N GLY A 259 10.75 23.33 -13.89
CA GLY A 259 10.08 22.30 -13.10
C GLY A 259 9.38 22.87 -11.87
N LEU A 260 9.98 23.84 -11.17
CA LEU A 260 9.34 24.53 -10.04
C LEU A 260 8.11 25.35 -10.49
N MET A 261 8.18 25.99 -11.67
CA MET A 261 7.03 26.71 -12.26
C MET A 261 5.92 25.79 -12.77
N ALA A 262 6.23 24.51 -13.04
CA ALA A 262 5.26 23.50 -13.45
C ALA A 262 4.67 22.69 -12.28
N LEU A 263 5.18 22.89 -11.07
CA LEU A 263 4.61 22.27 -9.87
C LEU A 263 3.32 23.00 -9.49
N ASP A 264 2.28 22.22 -9.20
CA ASP A 264 1.02 22.74 -8.70
C ASP A 264 1.14 23.08 -7.21
N TRP A 265 1.65 24.28 -6.93
CA TRP A 265 1.81 24.78 -5.56
C TRP A 265 0.48 24.99 -4.84
N PRO A 266 -0.57 25.61 -5.43
CA PRO A 266 -1.85 25.79 -4.74
C PRO A 266 -2.51 24.44 -4.43
N GLY A 267 -2.55 23.51 -5.39
CA GLY A 267 -3.06 22.16 -5.17
C GLY A 267 -2.28 21.42 -4.10
N SER A 268 -0.94 21.48 -4.14
CA SER A 268 -0.07 20.86 -3.12
C SER A 268 -0.30 21.44 -1.72
N ILE A 269 -0.43 22.76 -1.58
CA ILE A 269 -0.69 23.43 -0.29
C ILE A 269 -2.08 23.05 0.24
N LEU A 270 -3.10 23.00 -0.63
CA LEU A 270 -4.47 22.64 -0.22
C LEU A 270 -4.57 21.17 0.21
N ILE A 271 -3.95 20.22 -0.52
CA ILE A 271 -3.99 18.80 -0.13
C ILE A 271 -3.13 18.50 1.10
N ILE A 272 -1.94 19.09 1.23
CA ILE A 272 -1.10 18.95 2.43
C ILE A 272 -1.83 19.58 3.62
N GLY A 273 -2.26 20.84 3.51
CA GLY A 273 -2.94 21.55 4.59
C GLY A 273 -4.25 20.89 5.01
N GLY A 274 -5.08 20.50 4.05
CA GLY A 274 -6.34 19.79 4.31
C GLY A 274 -6.12 18.42 4.97
N THR A 275 -5.14 17.64 4.50
CA THR A 275 -4.79 16.34 5.11
C THR A 275 -4.24 16.53 6.53
N VAL A 276 -3.32 17.46 6.74
CA VAL A 276 -2.75 17.76 8.06
C VAL A 276 -3.85 18.21 9.02
N MET A 277 -4.67 19.21 8.65
CA MET A 277 -5.75 19.71 9.52
C MET A 277 -6.75 18.60 9.87
N TRP A 278 -7.15 17.79 8.90
CA TRP A 278 -8.11 16.72 9.13
C TRP A 278 -7.55 15.59 10.02
N LEU A 279 -6.34 15.08 9.73
CA LEU A 279 -5.72 14.04 10.55
C LEU A 279 -5.41 14.56 11.97
N LEU A 280 -4.94 15.80 12.10
CA LEU A 280 -4.63 16.44 13.39
C LEU A 280 -5.91 16.71 14.22
N GLY A 281 -7.01 17.06 13.56
CA GLY A 281 -8.33 17.15 14.20
C GLY A 281 -8.83 15.80 14.74
N LEU A 282 -8.61 14.72 14.00
CA LEU A 282 -8.91 13.36 14.46
C LEU A 282 -8.00 12.94 15.62
N GLU A 283 -6.69 13.18 15.50
CA GLU A 283 -5.67 12.88 16.53
C GLU A 283 -5.96 13.55 17.87
N PHE A 284 -6.46 14.80 17.83
CA PHE A 284 -6.73 15.59 19.03
C PHE A 284 -8.01 15.19 19.74
N GLY A 285 -9.02 14.75 18.97
CA GLY A 285 -10.38 14.49 19.44
C GLY A 285 -10.43 13.41 20.52
N GLY A 286 -10.85 13.79 21.73
CA GLY A 286 -10.98 12.88 22.87
C GLY A 286 -9.65 12.46 23.50
N VAL A 287 -8.52 13.03 23.07
CA VAL A 287 -7.19 12.74 23.64
C VAL A 287 -6.54 14.01 24.17
N SER A 288 -6.23 14.97 23.30
CA SER A 288 -5.62 16.26 23.68
C SER A 288 -6.65 17.35 23.90
N PHE A 289 -7.78 17.28 23.19
CA PHE A 289 -8.90 18.21 23.31
C PHE A 289 -10.22 17.44 23.27
N PRO A 290 -11.24 17.87 24.03
CA PRO A 290 -12.60 17.33 23.88
C PRO A 290 -13.10 17.39 22.44
N TRP A 291 -13.96 16.43 22.04
CA TRP A 291 -14.57 16.42 20.71
C TRP A 291 -15.40 17.67 20.40
N ASN A 292 -15.98 18.31 21.43
CA ASN A 292 -16.71 19.57 21.33
C ASN A 292 -15.82 20.83 21.42
N SER A 293 -14.50 20.68 21.50
CA SER A 293 -13.57 21.81 21.53
C SER A 293 -13.56 22.54 20.20
N ALA A 294 -13.51 23.88 20.25
CA ALA A 294 -13.36 24.73 19.07
C ALA A 294 -12.13 24.34 18.23
N THR A 295 -11.01 23.96 18.87
CA THR A 295 -9.80 23.49 18.17
C THR A 295 -10.10 22.26 17.30
N THR A 296 -10.69 21.22 17.90
CA THR A 296 -11.04 19.96 17.22
C THR A 296 -12.01 20.19 16.07
N ILE A 297 -13.08 20.95 16.32
CA ILE A 297 -14.11 21.24 15.32
C ILE A 297 -13.54 22.07 14.17
N CYS A 298 -12.79 23.13 14.45
CA CYS A 298 -12.15 23.95 13.41
C CYS A 298 -11.20 23.13 12.55
N LEU A 299 -10.35 22.28 13.14
CA LEU A 299 -9.43 21.42 12.39
C LEU A 299 -10.15 20.46 11.44
N LEU A 300 -11.20 19.81 11.92
CA LEU A 300 -12.00 18.90 11.08
C LEU A 300 -12.77 19.65 9.98
N VAL A 301 -13.42 20.76 10.31
CA VAL A 301 -14.21 21.55 9.35
C VAL A 301 -13.32 22.23 8.31
N PHE A 302 -12.26 22.93 8.71
CA PHE A 302 -11.32 23.55 7.77
C PHE A 302 -10.49 22.52 7.00
N GLY A 303 -10.20 21.34 7.58
CA GLY A 303 -9.62 20.21 6.87
C GLY A 303 -10.51 19.73 5.72
N ILE A 304 -11.79 19.45 6.00
CA ILE A 304 -12.78 19.05 4.98
C ILE A 304 -13.00 20.16 3.94
N LEU A 305 -13.10 21.42 4.36
CA LEU A 305 -13.25 22.56 3.44
C LEU A 305 -12.02 22.73 2.53
N ALA A 306 -10.80 22.59 3.06
CA ALA A 306 -9.56 22.66 2.27
C ALA A 306 -9.44 21.50 1.28
N ILE A 307 -9.85 20.29 1.67
CA ILE A 307 -9.97 19.15 0.74
C ILE A 307 -11.04 19.42 -0.33
N GLY A 308 -12.18 19.99 0.03
CA GLY A 308 -13.21 20.41 -0.94
C GLY A 308 -12.69 21.46 -1.93
N LEU A 309 -11.96 22.47 -1.43
CA LEU A 309 -11.32 23.49 -2.26
C LEU A 309 -10.23 22.90 -3.17
N PHE A 310 -9.45 21.94 -2.68
CA PHE A 310 -8.48 21.18 -3.48
C PHE A 310 -9.17 20.46 -4.65
N LEU A 311 -10.27 19.74 -4.39
CA LEU A 311 -11.01 19.03 -5.45
C LEU A 311 -11.58 20.00 -6.49
N LEU A 312 -12.13 21.15 -6.06
CA LEU A 312 -12.63 22.18 -6.98
C LEU A 312 -11.51 22.84 -7.81
N TYR A 313 -10.34 23.06 -7.20
CA TYR A 313 -9.16 23.63 -7.86
C TYR A 313 -8.56 22.65 -8.88
N GLU A 314 -8.36 21.39 -8.50
CA GLU A 314 -7.90 20.30 -9.38
C GLU A 314 -8.86 20.07 -10.55
N TRP A 315 -10.16 20.27 -10.34
CA TRP A 315 -11.17 20.12 -11.40
C TRP A 315 -11.12 21.25 -12.44
N LYS A 316 -11.02 22.51 -12.01
CA LYS A 316 -11.26 23.68 -12.87
C LYS A 316 -10.04 24.52 -13.22
N VAL A 317 -8.96 24.48 -12.43
CA VAL A 317 -7.89 25.48 -12.47
C VAL A 317 -6.50 24.87 -12.68
N ALA A 318 -6.26 23.67 -12.14
CA ALA A 318 -4.96 23.03 -12.21
C ALA A 318 -4.55 22.67 -13.65
N LYS A 319 -3.58 23.39 -14.22
CA LYS A 319 -3.00 23.05 -15.54
C LYS A 319 -2.27 21.70 -15.53
N PHE A 320 -1.62 21.39 -14.41
CA PHE A 320 -0.92 20.12 -14.19
C PHE A 320 -1.39 19.50 -12.87
N PRO A 321 -2.60 18.91 -12.81
CA PRO A 321 -3.18 18.35 -11.58
C PRO A 321 -2.24 17.39 -10.86
N VAL A 322 -2.22 17.46 -9.52
CA VAL A 322 -1.56 16.51 -8.62
C VAL A 322 -2.36 15.20 -8.56
N LEU A 323 -3.69 15.30 -8.50
CA LEU A 323 -4.63 14.20 -8.35
C LEU A 323 -5.76 14.38 -9.37
N PRO A 324 -5.52 14.03 -10.65
CA PRO A 324 -6.49 14.26 -11.71
C PRO A 324 -7.79 13.48 -11.47
N LEU A 325 -8.89 14.18 -11.24
CA LEU A 325 -10.18 13.60 -10.83
C LEU A 325 -10.74 12.56 -11.81
N ARG A 326 -10.34 12.61 -13.09
CA ARG A 326 -10.67 11.58 -14.10
C ARG A 326 -10.24 10.16 -13.69
N LEU A 327 -9.27 10.02 -12.77
CA LEU A 327 -8.92 8.73 -12.16
C LEU A 327 -10.09 8.07 -11.41
N PHE A 328 -11.07 8.84 -10.96
CA PHE A 328 -12.28 8.40 -10.26
C PHE A 328 -13.50 8.30 -11.17
N SER A 329 -13.36 8.50 -12.49
CA SER A 329 -14.48 8.44 -13.44
C SER A 329 -15.15 7.06 -13.52
N THR A 330 -14.41 5.97 -13.29
CA THR A 330 -14.94 4.60 -13.41
C THR A 330 -15.24 3.97 -12.06
N ARG A 331 -16.35 3.22 -11.99
CA ARG A 331 -16.70 2.36 -10.85
C ARG A 331 -15.56 1.39 -10.47
N ASN A 332 -14.75 0.94 -11.44
CA ASN A 332 -13.65 0.02 -11.18
C ASN A 332 -12.50 0.70 -10.43
N SER A 333 -12.14 1.91 -10.83
CA SER A 333 -11.14 2.73 -10.14
C SER A 333 -11.60 3.11 -8.72
N ILE A 334 -12.83 3.61 -8.56
CA ILE A 334 -13.41 3.95 -7.24
C ILE A 334 -13.38 2.72 -6.32
N ALA A 335 -13.85 1.57 -6.78
CA ALA A 335 -13.86 0.34 -5.99
C ALA A 335 -12.44 -0.09 -5.58
N SER A 336 -11.46 0.03 -6.48
CA SER A 336 -10.06 -0.34 -6.20
C SER A 336 -9.38 0.62 -5.22
N TYR A 337 -9.66 1.93 -5.29
CA TYR A 337 -9.22 2.91 -4.30
C TYR A 337 -9.87 2.68 -2.93
N GLY A 338 -11.19 2.42 -2.89
CA GLY A 338 -11.91 2.11 -1.65
C GLY A 338 -11.38 0.85 -0.97
N VAL A 339 -11.16 -0.22 -1.74
CA VAL A 339 -10.47 -1.44 -1.28
C VAL A 339 -9.05 -1.15 -0.78
N GLY A 340 -8.32 -0.23 -1.41
CA GLY A 340 -7.01 0.22 -0.95
C GLY A 340 -7.06 0.86 0.44
N PHE A 341 -8.01 1.78 0.63
CA PHE A 341 -8.27 2.43 1.92
C PHE A 341 -8.59 1.42 3.02
N THR A 342 -9.62 0.59 2.79
CA THR A 342 -10.12 -0.33 3.82
C THR A 342 -9.13 -1.45 4.11
N HIS A 343 -8.36 -1.90 3.12
CA HIS A 343 -7.22 -2.79 3.35
C HIS A 343 -6.19 -2.18 4.29
N ALA A 344 -5.73 -0.95 4.00
CA ALA A 344 -4.71 -0.29 4.82
C ALA A 344 -5.22 -0.06 6.26
N PHE A 345 -6.49 0.32 6.39
CA PHE A 345 -7.17 0.48 7.68
C PHE A 345 -7.21 -0.83 8.50
N VAL A 346 -7.62 -1.95 7.90
CA VAL A 346 -7.69 -3.24 8.61
C VAL A 346 -6.29 -3.84 8.85
N PHE A 347 -5.37 -3.73 7.88
CA PHE A 347 -3.98 -4.17 8.04
C PHE A 347 -3.30 -3.50 9.24
N MET A 348 -3.40 -2.17 9.33
CA MET A 348 -2.75 -1.39 10.37
C MET A 348 -3.25 -1.79 11.76
N SER A 349 -4.54 -2.15 11.89
CA SER A 349 -5.04 -2.71 13.14
C SER A 349 -4.30 -3.96 13.59
N GLY A 350 -4.07 -4.90 12.68
CA GLY A 350 -3.40 -6.16 13.00
C GLY A 350 -1.95 -5.94 13.42
N SER A 351 -1.24 -5.02 12.75
CA SER A 351 0.15 -4.70 13.06
C SER A 351 0.33 -3.82 14.30
N TYR A 352 -0.63 -2.95 14.63
CA TYR A 352 -0.50 -1.99 15.75
C TYR A 352 -1.11 -2.49 17.06
N TRP A 353 -2.26 -3.17 17.02
CA TRP A 353 -3.03 -3.51 18.23
C TRP A 353 -2.80 -4.94 18.77
N LEU A 354 -2.31 -5.89 17.97
CA LEU A 354 -1.89 -7.20 18.52
C LEU A 354 -0.73 -7.06 19.53
N PRO A 355 0.30 -6.22 19.29
CA PRO A 355 1.31 -5.93 20.31
C PRO A 355 0.72 -5.37 21.61
N LEU A 356 -0.37 -4.57 21.55
CA LEU A 356 -1.07 -4.08 22.74
C LEU A 356 -1.83 -5.21 23.46
N TYR A 357 -2.44 -6.14 22.73
CA TYR A 357 -3.02 -7.36 23.31
C TYR A 357 -1.96 -8.19 24.05
N TYR A 358 -0.81 -8.46 23.42
CA TYR A 358 0.23 -9.27 24.07
C TYR A 358 0.80 -8.61 25.32
N GLN A 359 1.08 -7.30 25.29
CA GLN A 359 1.66 -6.60 26.44
C GLN A 359 0.60 -6.31 27.51
N GLY A 360 -0.53 -5.70 27.15
CA GLY A 360 -1.56 -5.24 28.09
C GLY A 360 -2.51 -6.33 28.60
N VAL A 361 -2.74 -7.41 27.85
CA VAL A 361 -3.63 -8.51 28.28
C VAL A 361 -2.83 -9.73 28.74
N LEU A 362 -1.83 -10.18 27.95
CA LEU A 362 -1.03 -11.35 28.33
C LEU A 362 0.16 -11.03 29.24
N GLY A 363 0.52 -9.77 29.43
CA GLY A 363 1.69 -9.37 30.23
C GLY A 363 3.04 -9.72 29.57
N ALA A 364 3.07 -9.90 28.24
CA ALA A 364 4.31 -10.18 27.51
C ALA A 364 5.22 -8.95 27.50
N SER A 365 6.54 -9.16 27.49
CA SER A 365 7.50 -8.09 27.25
C SER A 365 7.42 -7.56 25.81
N SER A 366 7.90 -6.34 25.56
CA SER A 366 7.91 -5.75 24.22
C SER A 366 8.64 -6.61 23.19
N LEU A 367 9.74 -7.27 23.59
CA LEU A 367 10.44 -8.27 22.76
C LEU A 367 9.54 -9.46 22.41
N LEU A 368 8.90 -10.08 23.41
CA LEU A 368 8.04 -11.25 23.18
C LEU A 368 6.79 -10.88 22.37
N SER A 369 6.22 -9.69 22.56
CA SER A 369 5.07 -9.22 21.78
C SER A 369 5.37 -9.14 20.27
N GLY A 370 6.58 -8.71 19.89
CA GLY A 370 7.05 -8.74 18.51
C GLY A 370 7.26 -10.16 17.98
N VAL A 371 7.83 -11.06 18.80
CA VAL A 371 7.98 -12.49 18.45
C VAL A 371 6.61 -13.17 18.25
N TYR A 372 5.62 -12.86 19.08
CA TYR A 372 4.26 -13.41 18.98
C TYR A 372 3.47 -12.88 17.78
N LEU A 373 3.92 -11.79 17.12
CA LEU A 373 3.35 -11.27 15.88
C LEU A 373 3.89 -11.99 14.61
N LEU A 374 4.94 -12.81 14.74
CA LEU A 374 5.54 -13.53 13.60
C LEU A 374 4.54 -14.43 12.84
N PRO A 375 3.57 -15.14 13.44
CA PRO A 375 2.61 -15.95 12.68
C PRO A 375 1.76 -15.12 11.71
N TYR A 376 1.33 -13.92 12.11
CA TYR A 376 0.60 -12.98 11.25
C TYR A 376 1.49 -12.49 10.11
N VAL A 377 2.71 -12.04 10.43
CA VAL A 377 3.64 -11.46 9.46
C VAL A 377 4.18 -12.48 8.46
N LEU A 378 4.57 -13.68 8.91
CA LEU A 378 5.10 -14.72 8.02
C LEU A 378 4.02 -15.22 7.06
N SER A 379 2.81 -15.50 7.56
CA SER A 379 1.70 -15.93 6.71
C SER A 379 1.34 -14.85 5.67
N LEU A 380 1.23 -13.58 6.07
CA LEU A 380 0.93 -12.49 5.13
C LEU A 380 2.07 -12.26 4.13
N SER A 381 3.34 -12.46 4.51
CA SER A 381 4.50 -12.42 3.62
C SER A 381 4.40 -13.49 2.54
N PHE A 382 4.32 -14.77 2.93
CA PHE A 382 4.34 -15.90 2.00
C PHE A 382 3.15 -15.86 1.04
N ILE A 383 1.96 -15.48 1.53
CA ILE A 383 0.77 -15.34 0.67
C ILE A 383 0.87 -14.13 -0.26
N SER A 384 1.43 -12.99 0.18
CA SER A 384 1.65 -11.84 -0.71
C SER A 384 2.56 -12.18 -1.89
N ALA A 385 3.66 -12.90 -1.63
CA ALA A 385 4.55 -13.40 -2.68
C ALA A 385 3.87 -14.45 -3.58
N GLY A 386 3.16 -15.41 -2.97
CA GLY A 386 2.41 -16.43 -3.69
C GLY A 386 1.36 -15.85 -4.63
N VAL A 387 0.62 -14.81 -4.19
CA VAL A 387 -0.34 -14.07 -5.02
C VAL A 387 0.34 -13.28 -6.13
N GLY A 388 1.51 -12.68 -5.88
CA GLY A 388 2.30 -12.05 -6.93
C GLY A 388 2.70 -13.02 -8.06
N ILE A 389 3.08 -14.24 -7.70
CA ILE A 389 3.37 -15.33 -8.66
C ILE A 389 2.10 -15.83 -9.35
N TYR A 390 1.00 -15.96 -8.61
CA TYR A 390 -0.31 -16.35 -9.14
C TYR A 390 -0.79 -15.37 -10.22
N ILE A 391 -0.82 -14.06 -9.91
CA ILE A 391 -1.23 -13.01 -10.85
C ILE A 391 -0.29 -13.00 -12.07
N LYS A 392 1.03 -13.17 -11.89
CA LYS A 392 1.97 -13.30 -13.01
C LYS A 392 1.62 -14.49 -13.91
N LYS A 393 1.27 -15.65 -13.35
CA LYS A 393 0.89 -16.85 -14.13
C LYS A 393 -0.49 -16.71 -14.78
N THR A 394 -1.54 -16.43 -14.02
CA THR A 394 -2.94 -16.50 -14.47
C THR A 394 -3.50 -15.21 -15.06
N GLY A 395 -2.90 -14.05 -14.72
CA GLY A 395 -3.47 -12.73 -15.00
C GLY A 395 -4.65 -12.33 -14.10
N GLN A 396 -5.13 -13.22 -13.24
CA GLN A 396 -6.36 -13.02 -12.47
C GLN A 396 -6.06 -12.34 -11.13
N TYR A 397 -6.27 -11.03 -11.04
CA TYR A 397 -6.13 -10.30 -9.77
C TYR A 397 -7.45 -10.25 -8.99
N LYS A 398 -8.63 -10.21 -9.66
CA LYS A 398 -9.93 -10.09 -8.98
C LYS A 398 -10.17 -11.23 -7.99
N LEU A 399 -9.91 -12.47 -8.40
CA LEU A 399 -10.14 -13.64 -7.53
C LEU A 399 -9.27 -13.56 -6.26
N ALA A 400 -8.00 -13.18 -6.40
CA ALA A 400 -7.09 -13.01 -5.28
C ALA A 400 -7.53 -11.91 -4.30
N ILE A 401 -8.08 -10.79 -4.81
CA ILE A 401 -8.61 -9.70 -3.98
C ILE A 401 -9.82 -10.19 -3.16
N VAL A 402 -10.83 -10.74 -3.84
CA VAL A 402 -12.10 -11.17 -3.22
C VAL A 402 -11.86 -12.29 -2.19
N MET A 403 -11.08 -13.32 -2.55
CA MET A 403 -10.73 -14.40 -1.64
C MET A 403 -9.89 -13.91 -0.45
N GLY A 404 -8.97 -12.96 -0.69
CA GLY A 404 -8.21 -12.33 0.37
C GLY A 404 -9.14 -11.66 1.39
N PHE A 405 -10.06 -10.80 0.97
CA PHE A 405 -10.97 -10.14 1.91
C PHE A 405 -11.94 -11.08 2.61
N PHE A 406 -12.42 -12.12 1.93
CA PHE A 406 -13.22 -13.16 2.58
C PHE A 406 -12.46 -13.80 3.75
N VAL A 407 -11.19 -14.14 3.55
CA VAL A 407 -10.33 -14.66 4.62
C VAL A 407 -9.98 -13.59 5.67
N THR A 408 -9.83 -12.31 5.30
CA THR A 408 -9.63 -11.21 6.25
C THR A 408 -10.82 -11.06 7.21
N VAL A 409 -12.05 -11.16 6.71
CA VAL A 409 -13.26 -11.12 7.54
C VAL A 409 -13.24 -12.24 8.58
N ILE A 410 -12.89 -13.45 8.17
CA ILE A 410 -12.77 -14.59 9.09
C ILE A 410 -11.64 -14.35 10.10
N GLY A 411 -10.44 -13.98 9.65
CA GLY A 411 -9.28 -13.79 10.51
C GLY A 411 -9.47 -12.71 11.58
N PHE A 412 -10.01 -11.54 11.22
CA PHE A 412 -10.33 -10.49 12.18
C PHE A 412 -11.55 -10.82 13.04
N GLY A 413 -12.54 -11.54 12.50
CA GLY A 413 -13.67 -12.05 13.27
C GLY A 413 -13.23 -13.04 14.36
N LEU A 414 -12.23 -13.87 14.09
CA LEU A 414 -11.62 -14.76 15.08
C LEU A 414 -10.87 -13.98 16.18
N PHE A 415 -10.30 -12.80 15.90
CA PHE A 415 -9.65 -11.98 16.93
C PHE A 415 -10.60 -11.47 18.03
N ILE A 416 -11.92 -11.48 17.79
CA ILE A 416 -12.96 -11.15 18.80
C ILE A 416 -12.98 -12.20 19.94
N ASP A 417 -12.37 -13.36 19.73
CA ASP A 417 -12.34 -14.53 20.62
C ASP A 417 -10.92 -14.91 21.08
N LEU A 418 -9.97 -13.97 21.14
CA LEU A 418 -8.61 -14.26 21.66
C LEU A 418 -8.55 -14.55 23.17
N GLU A 419 -9.54 -14.07 23.94
CA GLU A 419 -9.71 -14.24 25.40
C GLU A 419 -8.62 -13.57 26.27
N PRO A 420 -8.90 -13.22 27.55
CA PRO A 420 -7.89 -12.67 28.46
C PRO A 420 -6.97 -13.76 29.06
N ARG A 421 -6.64 -14.79 28.28
CA ARG A 421 -5.85 -15.95 28.70
C ARG A 421 -5.03 -16.51 27.55
N ALA A 422 -3.78 -16.87 27.82
CA ALA A 422 -2.88 -17.40 26.80
C ALA A 422 -3.32 -18.79 26.29
N ASN A 423 -4.03 -18.82 25.16
CA ASN A 423 -4.23 -20.02 24.34
C ASN A 423 -3.39 -19.91 23.07
N TRP A 424 -2.15 -20.40 23.12
CA TRP A 424 -1.17 -20.23 22.04
C TRP A 424 -1.62 -20.84 20.71
N VAL A 425 -2.31 -21.97 20.72
CA VAL A 425 -2.84 -22.60 19.49
C VAL A 425 -3.86 -21.67 18.82
N LYS A 426 -4.81 -21.13 19.61
CA LYS A 426 -5.82 -20.17 19.16
C LYS A 426 -5.17 -18.90 18.59
N ILE A 427 -4.26 -18.29 19.36
CA ILE A 427 -3.51 -17.07 18.99
C ILE A 427 -2.72 -17.26 17.68
N ILE A 428 -2.02 -18.38 17.51
CA ILE A 428 -1.18 -18.65 16.33
C ILE A 428 -2.07 -18.90 15.09
N ILE A 429 -3.10 -19.73 15.21
CA ILE A 429 -3.97 -20.07 14.08
C ILE A 429 -4.76 -18.84 13.61
N PHE A 430 -5.34 -18.05 14.52
CA PHE A 430 -6.13 -16.87 14.17
C PHE A 430 -5.28 -15.84 13.42
N GLN A 431 -4.04 -15.63 13.87
CA GLN A 431 -3.07 -14.78 13.18
C GLN A 431 -2.71 -15.28 11.78
N ILE A 432 -2.52 -16.59 11.60
CA ILE A 432 -2.23 -17.18 10.29
C ILE A 432 -3.40 -16.94 9.34
N VAL A 433 -4.65 -17.15 9.79
CA VAL A 433 -5.85 -16.87 8.98
C VAL A 433 -5.92 -15.38 8.61
N ALA A 434 -5.76 -14.47 9.57
CA ALA A 434 -5.75 -13.03 9.30
C ALA A 434 -4.66 -12.62 8.30
N GLY A 435 -3.45 -13.16 8.44
CA GLY A 435 -2.33 -12.87 7.53
C GLY A 435 -2.57 -13.39 6.10
N ILE A 436 -3.16 -14.59 5.95
CA ILE A 436 -3.56 -15.15 4.65
C ILE A 436 -4.55 -14.21 3.92
N GLY A 437 -5.49 -13.58 4.64
CA GLY A 437 -6.46 -12.65 4.03
C GLY A 437 -5.86 -11.29 3.62
N ILE A 438 -4.94 -10.78 4.43
CA ILE A 438 -4.27 -9.48 4.21
C ILE A 438 -3.24 -9.54 3.07
N GLY A 439 -2.42 -10.59 3.00
CA GLY A 439 -1.31 -10.71 2.04
C GLY A 439 -1.65 -10.40 0.55
N PRO A 440 -2.76 -10.93 -0.02
CA PRO A 440 -3.17 -10.68 -1.41
C PRO A 440 -3.45 -9.20 -1.71
N ASN A 441 -4.00 -8.48 -0.73
CA ASN A 441 -4.64 -7.18 -0.90
C ASN A 441 -3.69 -5.99 -0.72
N PHE A 442 -2.42 -6.26 -0.38
CA PHE A 442 -1.37 -5.25 -0.36
C PHE A 442 -1.16 -4.60 -1.74
N GLN A 443 -1.32 -5.37 -2.83
CA GLN A 443 -0.84 -4.97 -4.16
C GLN A 443 -1.76 -5.37 -5.33
N ALA A 444 -2.58 -6.42 -5.20
CA ALA A 444 -3.54 -6.76 -6.24
C ALA A 444 -4.51 -5.59 -6.59
N PRO A 445 -4.94 -4.74 -5.64
CA PRO A 445 -5.74 -3.54 -5.98
C PRO A 445 -4.94 -2.45 -6.72
N LEU A 446 -3.62 -2.32 -6.49
CA LEU A 446 -2.78 -1.42 -7.27
C LEU A 446 -2.71 -1.88 -8.73
N ILE A 447 -2.54 -3.19 -8.95
CA ILE A 447 -2.55 -3.78 -10.30
C ILE A 447 -3.90 -3.51 -10.98
N ALA A 448 -5.02 -3.68 -10.25
CA ALA A 448 -6.35 -3.33 -10.76
C ALA A 448 -6.40 -1.87 -11.23
N ILE A 449 -5.97 -0.90 -10.42
CA ILE A 449 -5.92 0.52 -10.80
C ILE A 449 -5.07 0.74 -12.06
N GLN A 450 -3.84 0.18 -12.08
CA GLN A 450 -2.92 0.33 -13.21
C GLN A 450 -3.42 -0.27 -14.53
N THR A 451 -4.40 -1.18 -14.49
CA THR A 451 -5.05 -1.73 -15.70
C THR A 451 -6.25 -0.92 -16.20
N ASN A 452 -6.79 -0.01 -15.38
CA ASN A 452 -7.92 0.85 -15.73
C ASN A 452 -7.52 2.27 -16.15
N VAL A 453 -6.24 2.61 -16.05
CA VAL A 453 -5.71 3.94 -16.37
C VAL A 453 -4.75 3.84 -17.55
N GLU A 454 -4.67 4.91 -18.34
CA GLU A 454 -3.73 4.99 -19.44
C GLU A 454 -2.28 4.97 -18.94
N PRO A 455 -1.30 4.47 -19.73
CA PRO A 455 0.10 4.42 -19.32
C PRO A 455 0.68 5.76 -18.84
N ARG A 456 0.17 6.90 -19.34
CA ARG A 456 0.56 8.25 -18.93
C ARG A 456 0.09 8.66 -17.53
N ASP A 457 -0.98 8.06 -17.04
CA ASP A 457 -1.58 8.38 -15.74
C ASP A 457 -1.22 7.35 -14.64
N ILE A 458 -0.47 6.27 -14.96
CA ILE A 458 -0.02 5.24 -14.00
C ILE A 458 0.74 5.85 -12.81
N GLY A 459 1.60 6.85 -13.04
CA GLY A 459 2.35 7.52 -11.97
C GLY A 459 1.43 8.24 -10.99
N SER A 460 0.51 9.07 -11.49
CA SER A 460 -0.46 9.79 -10.67
C SER A 460 -1.47 8.85 -9.99
N ALA A 461 -1.93 7.81 -10.68
CA ALA A 461 -2.84 6.80 -10.13
C ALA A 461 -2.20 5.96 -9.00
N THR A 462 -0.94 5.58 -9.16
CA THR A 462 -0.17 4.88 -8.12
C THR A 462 0.05 5.80 -6.91
N SER A 463 0.35 7.09 -7.16
CA SER A 463 0.52 8.09 -6.09
C SER A 463 -0.77 8.31 -5.30
N CYS A 464 -1.90 8.42 -6.02
CA CYS A 464 -3.23 8.53 -5.43
C CYS A 464 -3.60 7.28 -4.61
N PHE A 465 -3.25 6.08 -5.08
CA PHE A 465 -3.48 4.84 -4.34
C PHE A 465 -2.66 4.79 -3.06
N SER A 466 -1.37 5.12 -3.12
CA SER A 466 -0.52 5.23 -1.94
C SER A 466 -1.04 6.27 -0.95
N PHE A 467 -1.49 7.44 -1.42
CA PHE A 467 -2.08 8.48 -0.57
C PHE A 467 -3.32 7.96 0.19
N ILE A 468 -4.28 7.38 -0.53
CA ILE A 468 -5.51 6.82 0.04
C ILE A 468 -5.19 5.69 1.04
N ARG A 469 -4.17 4.86 0.77
CA ARG A 469 -3.68 3.88 1.74
C ARG A 469 -3.10 4.53 2.99
N GLN A 470 -2.24 5.54 2.86
CA GLN A 470 -1.63 6.22 4.02
C GLN A 470 -2.67 6.97 4.87
N LEU A 471 -3.73 7.51 4.26
CA LEU A 471 -4.91 7.98 5.00
C LEU A 471 -5.54 6.83 5.79
N GLY A 472 -5.86 5.70 5.16
CA GLY A 472 -6.43 4.52 5.84
C GLY A 472 -5.57 4.01 7.01
N THR A 473 -4.25 3.94 6.83
CA THR A 473 -3.28 3.60 7.87
C THR A 473 -3.36 4.58 9.05
N SER A 474 -3.32 5.89 8.78
CA SER A 474 -3.32 6.93 9.83
C SER A 474 -4.64 6.94 10.61
N ILE A 475 -5.78 6.89 9.90
CA ILE A 475 -7.11 6.91 10.53
C ILE A 475 -7.36 5.63 11.34
N SER A 476 -6.79 4.48 10.96
CA SER A 476 -6.89 3.26 11.76
C SER A 476 -6.27 3.43 13.15
N VAL A 477 -5.05 3.99 13.25
CA VAL A 477 -4.42 4.21 14.56
C VAL A 477 -5.29 5.13 15.42
N VAL A 478 -5.80 6.21 14.85
CA VAL A 478 -6.67 7.13 15.60
C VAL A 478 -7.99 6.48 16.02
N VAL A 479 -8.73 5.87 15.09
CA VAL A 479 -10.03 5.25 15.38
C VAL A 479 -9.89 4.09 16.38
N GLY A 480 -8.82 3.29 16.26
CA GLY A 480 -8.52 2.25 17.24
C GLY A 480 -8.25 2.82 18.64
N GLY A 481 -7.44 3.88 18.73
CA GLY A 481 -7.15 4.55 20.00
C GLY A 481 -8.39 5.19 20.63
N VAL A 482 -9.23 5.84 19.83
CA VAL A 482 -10.50 6.44 20.28
C VAL A 482 -11.47 5.37 20.79
N ILE A 483 -11.60 4.23 20.08
CA ILE A 483 -12.43 3.10 20.54
C ILE A 483 -11.87 2.54 21.85
N PHE A 484 -10.57 2.27 21.91
CA PHE A 484 -9.91 1.71 23.09
C PHE A 484 -10.07 2.62 24.32
N ASN A 485 -9.74 3.91 24.19
CA ASN A 485 -9.83 4.88 25.29
C ASN A 485 -11.28 5.06 25.78
N ASN A 486 -12.25 5.19 24.86
CA ASN A 486 -13.67 5.31 25.23
C ASN A 486 -14.21 4.04 25.90
N GLU A 487 -13.76 2.86 25.49
CA GLU A 487 -14.20 1.61 26.11
C GLU A 487 -13.52 1.40 27.47
N MET A 488 -12.24 1.75 27.63
CA MET A 488 -11.55 1.78 28.92
C MET A 488 -12.18 2.77 29.91
N GLU A 489 -12.69 3.91 29.43
CA GLU A 489 -13.43 4.87 30.25
C GLU A 489 -14.77 4.30 30.74
N LYS A 490 -15.47 3.50 29.93
CA LYS A 490 -16.67 2.76 30.42
C LYS A 490 -16.34 1.72 31.47
N GLN A 491 -15.11 1.21 31.51
CA GLN A 491 -14.66 0.30 32.57
C GLN A 491 -14.29 1.05 33.87
N TYR A 492 -14.17 2.38 33.86
CA TYR A 492 -13.71 3.17 35.03
C TYR A 492 -14.49 2.86 36.32
N PRO A 493 -15.84 2.81 36.36
CA PRO A 493 -16.56 2.57 37.63
C PRO A 493 -16.20 1.22 38.27
N LYS A 494 -15.99 0.19 37.44
CA LYS A 494 -15.59 -1.14 37.89
C LYS A 494 -14.12 -1.17 38.32
N LEU A 495 -13.25 -0.47 37.60
CA LEU A 495 -11.85 -0.31 37.99
C LEU A 495 -11.71 0.47 39.31
N GLU A 496 -12.56 1.47 39.55
CA GLU A 496 -12.59 2.23 40.80
C GLU A 496 -13.09 1.39 41.97
N GLU A 497 -14.14 0.58 41.77
CA GLU A 497 -14.67 -0.36 42.78
C GLU A 497 -13.66 -1.46 43.14
N GLU A 498 -13.02 -2.09 42.15
CA GLU A 498 -12.14 -3.26 42.37
C GLU A 498 -10.67 -2.88 42.65
N LEU A 499 -10.17 -1.71 42.20
CA LEU A 499 -8.75 -1.30 42.29
C LEU A 499 -8.50 0.04 43.00
N GLY A 500 -9.56 0.79 43.31
CA GLY A 500 -9.48 2.14 43.86
C GLY A 500 -9.19 3.25 42.81
N PRO A 501 -9.54 4.51 43.14
CA PRO A 501 -9.56 5.62 42.18
C PRO A 501 -8.18 6.00 41.61
N SER A 502 -7.11 5.80 42.38
CA SER A 502 -5.74 6.13 41.95
C SER A 502 -5.18 5.18 40.89
N LEU A 503 -5.62 3.92 40.87
CA LEU A 503 -5.24 2.96 39.83
C LEU A 503 -6.22 3.02 38.66
N ALA A 504 -7.52 3.15 38.92
CA ALA A 504 -8.56 3.32 37.90
C ALA A 504 -8.26 4.49 36.94
N SER A 505 -7.92 5.68 37.46
CA SER A 505 -7.60 6.88 36.67
C SER A 505 -6.32 6.79 35.84
N ARG A 506 -5.40 5.88 36.19
CA ARG A 506 -4.21 5.57 35.38
C ARG A 506 -4.50 4.52 34.31
N LEU A 507 -5.51 3.69 34.52
CA LEU A 507 -5.91 2.60 33.63
C LEU A 507 -7.07 2.95 32.70
N SER A 508 -7.76 4.08 32.88
CA SER A 508 -8.87 4.52 32.03
C SER A 508 -8.47 5.57 30.99
N GLY A 509 -9.43 5.91 30.11
CA GLY A 509 -9.34 7.00 29.15
C GLY A 509 -8.06 7.01 28.32
N ALA A 510 -7.51 8.21 28.10
CA ALA A 510 -6.29 8.42 27.33
C ALA A 510 -4.99 7.89 27.99
N ASN A 511 -5.02 7.63 29.30
CA ASN A 511 -3.85 7.11 30.04
C ASN A 511 -3.66 5.60 29.84
N ALA A 512 -4.75 4.87 29.56
CA ALA A 512 -4.77 3.42 29.48
C ALA A 512 -3.69 2.84 28.54
N ALA A 513 -3.57 3.38 27.32
CA ALA A 513 -2.60 2.88 26.33
C ALA A 513 -1.12 3.10 26.74
N GLY A 514 -0.84 4.08 27.61
CA GLY A 514 0.49 4.29 28.19
C GLY A 514 0.77 3.42 29.42
N SER A 515 -0.26 3.00 30.15
CA SER A 515 -0.16 2.22 31.39
C SER A 515 0.01 0.70 31.19
N VAL A 516 0.42 0.26 30.00
CA VAL A 516 0.61 -1.17 29.67
C VAL A 516 1.61 -1.87 30.60
N GLU A 517 2.74 -1.21 30.89
CA GLU A 517 3.76 -1.74 31.80
C GLU A 517 3.24 -1.84 33.25
N LEU A 518 2.40 -0.89 33.67
CA LEU A 518 1.70 -0.94 34.96
C LEU A 518 0.78 -2.17 35.02
N VAL A 519 -0.04 -2.43 34.00
CA VAL A 519 -0.89 -3.64 33.93
C VAL A 519 -0.06 -4.93 33.93
N GLY A 520 1.11 -4.92 33.30
CA GLY A 520 2.08 -6.01 33.37
C GLY A 520 2.58 -6.28 34.79
N SER A 521 2.83 -5.22 35.57
CA SER A 521 3.32 -5.31 36.96
C SER A 521 2.26 -5.74 37.99
N LEU A 522 0.97 -5.60 37.68
CA LEU A 522 -0.11 -6.00 38.58
C LEU A 522 -0.24 -7.53 38.63
N THR A 523 -0.32 -8.07 39.85
CA THR A 523 -0.43 -9.50 40.14
C THR A 523 -1.74 -9.82 40.87
N GLY A 524 -2.05 -11.11 41.04
CA GLY A 524 -3.25 -11.53 41.77
C GLY A 524 -4.56 -11.10 41.10
N GLU A 525 -5.52 -10.66 41.93
CA GLU A 525 -6.82 -10.16 41.51
C GLU A 525 -6.68 -8.89 40.66
N ASP A 526 -5.93 -7.90 41.13
CA ASP A 526 -5.78 -6.58 40.49
C ASP A 526 -5.34 -6.69 39.03
N GLY A 527 -4.36 -7.57 38.77
CA GLY A 527 -3.87 -7.85 37.43
C GLY A 527 -4.92 -8.54 36.55
N ARG A 528 -5.76 -9.42 37.11
CA ARG A 528 -6.88 -10.07 36.41
C ARG A 528 -7.92 -9.02 35.99
N VAL A 529 -8.27 -8.09 36.87
CA VAL A 529 -9.25 -7.02 36.60
C VAL A 529 -8.75 -6.11 35.48
N ALA A 530 -7.54 -5.57 35.62
CA ALA A 530 -6.95 -4.67 34.63
C ALA A 530 -6.81 -5.33 33.24
N LYS A 531 -6.28 -6.57 33.17
CA LYS A 531 -6.15 -7.33 31.92
C LYS A 531 -7.51 -7.65 31.28
N THR A 532 -8.54 -7.89 32.09
CA THR A 532 -9.91 -8.11 31.59
C THR A 532 -10.50 -6.84 30.98
N ALA A 533 -10.32 -5.68 31.61
CA ALA A 533 -10.76 -4.38 31.07
C ALA A 533 -10.07 -4.08 29.73
N PHE A 534 -8.73 -4.25 29.65
CA PHE A 534 -7.97 -4.10 28.41
C PHE A 534 -8.48 -5.03 27.30
N TRP A 535 -8.77 -6.30 27.63
CA TRP A 535 -9.33 -7.25 26.69
C TRP A 535 -10.71 -6.82 26.16
N HIS A 536 -11.61 -6.35 27.02
CA HIS A 536 -12.93 -5.85 26.59
C HIS A 536 -12.81 -4.71 25.57
N SER A 537 -11.91 -3.76 25.83
CA SER A 537 -11.64 -2.62 24.93
C SER A 537 -11.05 -3.05 23.58
N LEU A 538 -10.09 -3.98 23.59
CA LEU A 538 -9.52 -4.57 22.38
C LEU A 538 -10.55 -5.39 21.59
N ARG A 539 -11.42 -6.14 22.27
CA ARG A 539 -12.48 -6.94 21.65
C ARG A 539 -13.49 -6.07 20.89
N THR A 540 -13.95 -4.97 21.49
CA THR A 540 -14.83 -3.99 20.83
C THR A 540 -14.17 -3.40 19.57
N MET A 541 -12.88 -3.12 19.64
CA MET A 541 -12.11 -2.66 18.49
C MET A 541 -12.00 -3.71 17.37
N TYR A 542 -11.72 -4.99 17.68
CA TYR A 542 -11.69 -6.06 16.66
C TYR A 542 -13.06 -6.29 15.99
N ILE A 543 -14.18 -6.08 16.69
CA ILE A 543 -15.52 -6.08 16.09
C ILE A 543 -15.61 -5.01 14.99
N VAL A 544 -15.20 -3.77 15.28
CA VAL A 544 -15.20 -2.67 14.29
C VAL A 544 -14.32 -2.99 13.08
N TYR A 545 -13.10 -3.50 13.30
CA TYR A 545 -12.22 -3.88 12.18
C TYR A 545 -12.77 -5.06 11.35
N THR A 546 -13.50 -5.98 11.97
CA THR A 546 -14.22 -7.06 11.25
C THR A 546 -15.31 -6.48 10.36
N CYS A 547 -16.06 -5.46 10.82
CA CYS A 547 -17.03 -4.75 9.98
C CYS A 547 -16.37 -4.04 8.79
N PHE A 548 -15.21 -3.39 8.98
CA PHE A 548 -14.44 -2.79 7.88
C PHE A 548 -13.85 -3.82 6.91
N ALA A 549 -13.46 -5.01 7.39
CA ALA A 549 -13.10 -6.13 6.53
C ALA A 549 -14.31 -6.60 5.70
N GLY A 550 -15.51 -6.65 6.30
CA GLY A 550 -16.76 -6.99 5.61
C GLY A 550 -17.12 -5.98 4.52
N LEU A 551 -16.98 -4.68 4.83
CA LEU A 551 -17.11 -3.61 3.84
C LEU A 551 -16.11 -3.75 2.69
N SER A 552 -14.86 -4.11 3.00
CA SER A 552 -13.82 -4.36 1.99
C SER A 552 -14.21 -5.48 1.02
N LEU A 553 -14.76 -6.58 1.55
CA LEU A 553 -15.28 -7.69 0.75
C LEU A 553 -16.39 -7.20 -0.19
N VAL A 554 -17.38 -6.47 0.31
CA VAL A 554 -18.48 -5.93 -0.51
C VAL A 554 -17.97 -5.01 -1.62
N ILE A 555 -17.06 -4.08 -1.31
CA ILE A 555 -16.46 -3.17 -2.32
C ILE A 555 -15.65 -3.98 -3.35
N SER A 556 -14.92 -5.02 -2.93
CA SER A 556 -14.10 -5.84 -3.84
C SER A 556 -14.91 -6.56 -4.93
N LEU A 557 -16.18 -6.90 -4.68
CA LEU A 557 -17.06 -7.50 -5.67
C LEU A 557 -17.33 -6.56 -6.86
N MET A 558 -17.29 -5.24 -6.62
CA MET A 558 -17.50 -4.19 -7.63
C MET A 558 -16.31 -4.03 -8.58
N ILE A 559 -15.13 -4.58 -8.25
CA ILE A 559 -13.96 -4.57 -9.13
C ILE A 559 -14.22 -5.46 -10.34
N LYS A 560 -13.90 -4.97 -11.55
CA LYS A 560 -13.92 -5.74 -12.79
C LYS A 560 -12.53 -6.27 -13.11
N GLN A 561 -12.46 -7.54 -13.53
CA GLN A 561 -11.25 -8.16 -14.05
C GLN A 561 -11.03 -7.67 -15.49
N VAL A 562 -9.83 -7.17 -15.77
CA VAL A 562 -9.35 -6.78 -17.10
C VAL A 562 -8.23 -7.75 -17.50
N ASN A 563 -8.09 -8.06 -18.80
CA ASN A 563 -7.00 -8.92 -19.28
C ASN A 563 -5.67 -8.18 -19.18
N LEU A 564 -4.69 -8.76 -18.48
CA LEU A 564 -3.35 -8.18 -18.37
C LEU A 564 -2.60 -8.34 -19.70
N SER A 565 -2.42 -7.23 -20.44
CA SER A 565 -1.58 -7.23 -21.64
C SER A 565 -0.13 -7.60 -21.31
N LYS A 566 0.54 -8.24 -22.27
CA LYS A 566 1.99 -8.48 -22.23
C LYS A 566 2.80 -7.29 -22.76
N GLU A 567 2.18 -6.42 -23.54
CA GLU A 567 2.86 -5.25 -24.12
C GLU A 567 3.13 -4.19 -23.04
N HIS A 568 4.34 -3.61 -23.09
CA HIS A 568 4.75 -2.51 -22.21
C HIS A 568 5.04 -1.27 -23.07
N LYS A 569 4.48 -0.12 -22.67
CA LYS A 569 4.84 1.19 -23.22
C LYS A 569 5.55 1.98 -22.12
N GLU A 570 6.84 2.25 -22.30
CA GLU A 570 7.65 3.01 -21.34
C GLU A 570 7.11 4.44 -21.20
N HIS A 571 6.86 4.89 -19.96
CA HIS A 571 6.37 6.24 -19.72
C HIS A 571 7.52 7.26 -19.68
N LYS A 572 7.54 8.16 -20.67
CA LYS A 572 8.49 9.28 -20.72
C LYS A 572 8.07 10.39 -19.77
N THR A 573 8.70 10.46 -18.60
CA THR A 573 8.58 11.57 -17.63
C THR A 573 9.11 12.89 -18.20
N GLY A 574 8.82 14.02 -17.55
CA GLY A 574 9.35 15.35 -17.88
C GLY A 574 8.32 16.41 -18.27
N LEU A 575 8.73 17.67 -18.22
CA LEU A 575 7.83 18.81 -18.51
C LEU A 575 7.26 18.80 -19.94
N LYS A 576 7.99 18.27 -20.92
CA LYS A 576 7.52 18.19 -22.31
C LYS A 576 6.36 17.21 -22.51
N SER A 577 6.35 16.07 -21.81
CA SER A 577 5.20 15.14 -21.86
C SER A 577 4.02 15.66 -21.04
N LEU A 578 4.27 16.35 -19.92
CA LEU A 578 3.23 17.05 -19.18
C LEU A 578 2.55 18.17 -19.98
N LYS A 579 3.32 19.00 -20.72
CA LYS A 579 2.76 20.04 -21.60
C LYS A 579 1.88 19.43 -22.70
N ARG A 580 2.40 18.45 -23.46
CA ARG A 580 1.64 17.76 -24.51
C ARG A 580 0.33 17.15 -23.99
N ARG A 581 0.32 16.63 -22.76
CA ARG A 581 -0.88 16.12 -22.06
C ARG A 581 -1.91 17.23 -21.75
N GLY A 582 -1.47 18.44 -21.45
CA GLY A 582 -2.36 19.59 -21.25
C GLY A 582 -3.00 20.03 -22.56
N ASP A 583 -2.22 20.05 -23.63
CA ASP A 583 -2.67 20.46 -24.96
C ASP A 583 -3.66 19.43 -25.54
N GLU A 584 -3.32 18.12 -25.52
CA GLU A 584 -4.21 17.00 -25.93
C GLU A 584 -5.54 16.97 -25.13
N ASN A 585 -5.53 17.34 -23.85
CA ASN A 585 -6.75 17.40 -23.03
C ASN A 585 -7.65 18.58 -23.42
N ASN A 586 -7.08 19.72 -23.80
CA ASN A 586 -7.84 20.89 -24.23
C ASN A 586 -8.50 20.62 -25.59
N GLU A 587 -7.77 20.04 -26.54
CA GLU A 587 -8.31 19.63 -27.85
C GLU A 587 -9.49 18.64 -27.71
N ALA A 588 -9.42 17.71 -26.75
CA ALA A 588 -10.53 16.78 -26.47
C ALA A 588 -11.78 17.48 -25.90
N ASN A 589 -11.60 18.43 -24.97
CA ASN A 589 -12.70 19.23 -24.41
C ASN A 589 -13.32 20.19 -25.44
N GLU A 590 -12.52 20.72 -26.37
CA GLU A 590 -13.02 21.57 -27.47
C GLU A 590 -13.75 20.73 -28.54
N GLY A 591 -13.29 19.50 -28.80
CA GLY A 591 -13.90 18.57 -29.75
C GLY A 591 -15.30 18.07 -29.34
N GLU A 592 -15.56 17.83 -28.06
CA GLU A 592 -16.91 17.48 -27.56
C GLU A 592 -17.92 18.65 -27.63
N GLY A 593 -17.46 19.88 -27.93
CA GLY A 593 -18.30 21.07 -28.06
C GLY A 593 -18.98 21.25 -29.43
N VAL A 594 -18.60 20.47 -30.46
CA VAL A 594 -19.12 20.63 -31.82
C VAL A 594 -20.32 19.70 -32.07
N ILE A 595 -21.52 20.18 -31.73
CA ILE A 595 -22.76 19.63 -32.31
C ILE A 595 -22.70 19.90 -33.82
N PRO A 596 -22.79 18.87 -34.70
CA PRO A 596 -22.84 19.12 -36.14
C PRO A 596 -24.07 19.97 -36.47
N GLY A 597 -23.82 21.13 -37.08
CA GLY A 597 -24.85 22.11 -37.39
C GLY A 597 -25.94 21.50 -38.27
N ASN A 598 -27.20 21.68 -37.85
CA ASN A 598 -28.38 21.20 -38.55
C ASN A 598 -28.52 21.92 -39.90
N GLU A 599 -28.00 21.34 -40.99
CA GLU A 599 -28.19 21.87 -42.34
C GLU A 599 -29.67 21.77 -42.72
N LYS A 600 -30.26 22.94 -43.02
CA LYS A 600 -31.69 23.06 -43.27
C LYS A 600 -32.05 22.40 -44.59
N THR A 601 -32.99 21.46 -44.55
CA THR A 601 -33.86 21.20 -45.71
C THR A 601 -34.64 22.46 -46.04
N THR A 602 -34.33 23.07 -47.19
CA THR A 602 -35.19 24.04 -47.87
C THR A 602 -35.96 23.34 -48.98
N ASP A 603 -37.28 23.55 -49.03
CA ASP A 603 -38.17 22.96 -50.03
C ASP A 603 -37.79 23.34 -51.48
N ASN A 604 -37.99 22.37 -52.38
CA ASN A 604 -38.53 22.55 -53.74
C ASN A 604 -38.99 21.20 -54.30
#